data_AF-A0A1H0W8Z7-F1
#
_entry.id   AF-A0A1H0W8Z7-F1
#
_cell.length_a   1.000
_cell.length_b   1.000
_cell.length_c   1.000
_cell.angle_alpha   90.00
_cell.angle_beta   90.00
_cell.angle_gamma   90.00
#
_symmetry.space_group_name_H-M   'P 1'
#
loop_
_entity.id
_entity.type
_entity.pdbx_description
1 polymer ?
#
loop_
_entity_poly.entity_id
_entity_poly.type
_entity_poly.pdbx_seq_one_letter_code
_entity_poly.pdbx_strand_id
1 'polypeptide(L)'
;MKKIILLSAAILLSAYCKAQTELAFPFQGGGAVMTRFFRDSLKVSPEIIKKKASGTAVFKFTADEKGTIKKIIVYYADDYVLTLPIIEALKKSNHKWVIPDHEKLHDFIIPFSISFNPPAMASNATIKEAYKFYSQRKPIISYNQVPLEYATLLPTVVVSYDIPE
;
A
#
# COMPACT_ATOMS: atom_id res chain seq x y z
N MET A 1 -1.82 -27.31 48.75
CA MET A 1 -3.08 -26.58 48.42
C MET A 1 -2.84 -25.29 47.64
N LYS A 2 -2.07 -24.32 48.15
CA LYS A 2 -1.81 -23.03 47.43
C LYS A 2 -1.27 -23.18 46.01
N LYS A 3 -0.38 -24.15 45.75
CA LYS A 3 0.19 -24.43 44.43
C LYS A 3 -0.82 -24.97 43.41
N ILE A 4 -1.82 -25.74 43.86
CA ILE A 4 -2.86 -26.32 43.00
C ILE A 4 -3.83 -25.22 42.55
N ILE A 5 -4.17 -24.29 43.45
CA ILE A 5 -5.03 -23.14 43.15
C ILE A 5 -4.39 -22.21 42.11
N LEU A 6 -3.09 -21.95 42.23
CA LEU A 6 -2.32 -21.15 41.25
C LEU A 6 -2.30 -21.81 39.86
N LEU A 7 -2.11 -23.13 39.79
CA LEU A 7 -2.11 -23.86 38.52
C LEU A 7 -3.51 -23.84 37.87
N SER A 8 -4.55 -23.98 38.69
CA SER A 8 -5.96 -23.94 38.25
C SER A 8 -6.32 -22.55 37.70
N ALA A 9 -5.87 -21.49 38.38
CA ALA A 9 -6.07 -20.11 37.93
C ALA A 9 -5.35 -19.82 36.61
N ALA A 10 -4.12 -20.32 36.43
CA ALA A 10 -3.37 -20.15 35.19
C ALA A 10 -4.04 -20.84 33.98
N ILE A 11 -4.63 -22.03 34.17
CA ILE A 11 -5.36 -22.76 33.12
C ILE A 11 -6.69 -22.07 32.78
N LEU A 12 -7.38 -21.51 33.76
CA LEU A 12 -8.60 -20.73 33.50
C LEU A 12 -8.28 -19.43 32.76
N LEU A 13 -7.18 -18.75 33.09
CA LEU A 13 -6.73 -17.53 32.39
C LEU A 13 -6.34 -17.80 30.92
N SER A 14 -5.76 -18.96 30.59
CA SER A 14 -5.44 -19.30 29.20
C SER A 14 -6.69 -19.60 28.35
N ALA A 15 -7.76 -20.13 28.97
CA ALA A 15 -9.04 -20.37 28.29
C ALA A 15 -9.83 -19.08 27.97
N TYR A 16 -9.56 -17.98 28.68
CA TYR A 16 -10.14 -16.66 28.43
C TYR A 16 -9.33 -15.78 27.46
N CYS A 17 -8.18 -16.26 26.98
CA CYS A 17 -7.47 -15.60 25.89
C CYS A 17 -8.20 -15.89 24.58
N LYS A 18 -9.32 -15.20 24.34
CA LYS A 18 -9.85 -15.06 22.99
C LYS A 18 -8.81 -14.28 22.21
N ALA A 19 -8.02 -14.98 21.39
CA ALA A 19 -7.27 -14.35 20.31
C ALA A 19 -8.26 -13.45 19.57
N GLN A 20 -7.94 -12.17 19.49
CA GLN A 20 -8.80 -11.18 18.85
C GLN A 20 -9.13 -11.67 17.44
N THR A 21 -10.40 -12.03 17.22
CA THR A 21 -10.93 -12.53 15.95
C THR A 21 -11.13 -11.42 14.91
N GLU A 22 -10.70 -10.20 15.21
CA GLU A 22 -10.58 -9.15 14.22
C GLU A 22 -9.27 -9.38 13.46
N LEU A 23 -9.36 -9.43 12.14
CA LEU A 23 -8.21 -9.55 11.27
C LEU A 23 -7.18 -8.50 11.67
N ALA A 24 -6.04 -8.94 12.22
CA ALA A 24 -4.89 -8.07 12.34
C ALA A 24 -4.64 -7.46 10.96
N PHE A 25 -4.33 -6.17 10.91
CA PHE A 25 -4.06 -5.46 9.65
C PHE A 25 -3.23 -6.35 8.71
N PRO A 26 -3.62 -6.53 7.43
CA PRO A 26 -3.20 -7.66 6.59
C PRO A 26 -1.77 -7.52 6.04
N PHE A 27 -0.85 -7.02 6.85
CA PHE A 27 0.56 -6.84 6.57
C PHE A 27 1.34 -7.18 7.84
N GLN A 28 2.41 -7.95 7.70
CA GLN A 28 3.27 -8.32 8.83
C GLN A 28 3.80 -7.08 9.55
N GLY A 29 3.47 -6.96 10.84
CA GLY A 29 3.82 -5.78 11.66
C GLY A 29 2.78 -4.64 11.60
N GLY A 30 1.69 -4.82 10.86
CA GLY A 30 0.56 -3.91 10.81
C GLY A 30 0.72 -2.67 9.91
N GLY A 31 -0.25 -1.76 9.98
CA GLY A 31 -0.37 -0.64 9.03
C GLY A 31 0.81 0.32 9.06
N ALA A 32 1.36 0.64 10.24
CA ALA A 32 2.53 1.51 10.34
C ALA A 32 3.77 0.92 9.64
N VAL A 33 3.97 -0.40 9.76
CA VAL A 33 5.06 -1.10 9.09
C VAL A 33 4.83 -1.17 7.59
N MET A 34 3.59 -1.35 7.13
CA MET A 34 3.22 -1.26 5.72
C MET A 34 3.56 0.12 5.15
N THR A 35 3.12 1.19 5.81
CA THR A 35 3.38 2.58 5.36
C THR A 35 4.87 2.87 5.28
N ARG A 36 5.66 2.47 6.30
CA ARG A 36 7.12 2.63 6.27
C ARG A 36 7.76 1.80 5.14
N PHE A 37 7.37 0.52 5.03
CA PHE A 37 7.90 -0.37 4.00
C PHE A 37 7.73 0.22 2.60
N PHE A 38 6.55 0.73 2.26
CA PHE A 38 6.31 1.30 0.94
C PHE A 38 7.04 2.63 0.73
N ARG A 39 7.13 3.47 1.77
CA ARG A 39 7.92 4.71 1.72
C ARG A 39 9.39 4.43 1.40
N ASP A 40 9.96 3.39 2.01
CA ASP A 40 11.37 3.04 1.82
C ASP A 40 11.61 2.26 0.51
N SER A 41 10.61 1.50 0.07
CA SER A 41 10.73 0.62 -1.11
C SER A 41 10.39 1.30 -2.44
N LEU A 42 9.50 2.29 -2.41
CA LEU A 42 9.07 3.04 -3.59
C LEU A 42 10.12 4.10 -3.91
N LYS A 43 11.03 3.73 -4.80
CA LYS A 43 12.02 4.65 -5.36
C LYS A 43 11.41 5.43 -6.51
N VAL A 44 11.20 6.72 -6.31
CA VAL A 44 10.71 7.62 -7.35
C VAL A 44 11.70 7.65 -8.52
N SER A 45 11.22 7.45 -9.74
CA SER A 45 12.07 7.40 -10.92
C SER A 45 12.54 8.79 -11.33
N PRO A 46 13.71 8.92 -12.01
CA PRO A 46 14.16 10.20 -12.56
C PRO A 46 13.13 10.83 -13.51
N GLU A 47 12.32 10.02 -14.20
CA GLU A 47 11.26 10.50 -15.07
C GLU A 47 10.13 11.20 -14.31
N ILE A 48 9.72 10.66 -13.15
CA ILE A 48 8.72 11.30 -12.27
C ILE A 48 9.27 12.64 -11.77
N ILE A 49 10.54 12.68 -11.34
CA ILE A 49 11.19 13.90 -10.85
C ILE A 49 11.27 14.94 -11.96
N LYS A 50 11.72 14.55 -13.16
CA LYS A 50 11.87 15.44 -14.32
C LYS A 50 10.53 16.03 -14.75
N LYS A 51 9.47 15.23 -14.80
CA LYS A 51 8.12 15.66 -15.20
C LYS A 51 7.36 16.38 -14.09
N LYS A 52 7.92 16.46 -12.86
CA LYS A 52 7.19 16.92 -11.66
C LYS A 52 5.86 16.17 -11.50
N ALA A 53 5.88 14.88 -11.80
CA ALA A 53 4.68 14.05 -11.86
C ALA A 53 4.12 13.82 -10.46
N SER A 54 2.87 14.22 -10.27
CA SER A 54 2.11 14.03 -9.03
C SER A 54 0.72 13.50 -9.35
N GLY A 55 0.15 12.72 -8.43
CA GLY A 55 -1.17 12.16 -8.63
C GLY A 55 -1.40 10.90 -7.82
N THR A 56 -2.53 10.28 -8.11
CA THR A 56 -3.02 9.07 -7.47
C THR A 56 -2.91 7.89 -8.41
N ALA A 57 -2.58 6.72 -7.85
CA ALA A 57 -2.73 5.45 -8.51
C ALA A 57 -3.32 4.41 -7.56
N VAL A 58 -4.29 3.65 -8.05
CA VAL A 58 -5.00 2.61 -7.29
C VAL A 58 -4.69 1.26 -7.92
N PHE A 59 -4.18 0.36 -7.10
CA PHE A 59 -3.80 -0.98 -7.52
C PHE A 59 -4.65 -2.01 -6.83
N LYS A 60 -5.13 -2.99 -7.59
CA LYS A 60 -5.52 -4.28 -7.04
C LYS A 60 -4.33 -5.22 -7.14
N PHE A 61 -4.07 -5.99 -6.10
CA PHE A 61 -3.21 -7.16 -6.20
C PHE A 61 -3.81 -8.35 -5.49
N THR A 62 -3.44 -9.56 -5.92
CA THR A 62 -3.89 -10.82 -5.32
C THR A 62 -2.70 -11.47 -4.63
N ALA A 63 -2.82 -11.85 -3.36
CA ALA A 63 -1.80 -12.60 -2.64
C ALA A 63 -2.28 -14.01 -2.27
N ASP A 64 -1.35 -14.97 -2.17
CA ASP A 64 -1.63 -16.33 -1.70
C ASP A 64 -1.45 -16.49 -0.19
N GLU A 65 -1.71 -17.69 0.32
CA GLU A 65 -1.52 -18.12 1.72
C GLU A 65 -0.13 -17.81 2.29
N LYS A 66 0.89 -17.69 1.42
CA LYS A 66 2.28 -17.37 1.79
C LYS A 66 2.59 -15.88 1.68
N GLY A 67 1.58 -15.03 1.47
CA GLY A 67 1.73 -13.60 1.21
C GLY A 67 2.42 -13.29 -0.12
N THR A 68 2.47 -14.24 -1.06
CA THR A 68 3.11 -14.05 -2.37
C THR A 68 2.15 -13.38 -3.33
N ILE A 69 2.55 -12.26 -3.94
CA ILE A 69 1.73 -11.60 -4.96
C ILE A 69 1.69 -12.45 -6.22
N LYS A 70 0.48 -12.76 -6.70
CA LYS A 70 0.23 -13.53 -7.94
C LYS A 70 -0.17 -12.65 -9.11
N LYS A 71 -0.88 -11.55 -8.84
CA LYS A 71 -1.40 -10.66 -9.86
C LYS A 71 -1.38 -9.24 -9.36
N ILE A 72 -1.04 -8.30 -10.24
CA ILE A 72 -1.14 -6.86 -10.02
C ILE A 72 -1.95 -6.28 -11.18
N ILE A 73 -2.95 -5.46 -10.86
CA ILE A 73 -3.83 -4.80 -11.81
C ILE A 73 -3.87 -3.31 -11.45
N VAL A 74 -3.62 -2.44 -12.42
CA VAL A 74 -3.85 -1.01 -12.28
C VAL A 74 -5.35 -0.78 -12.43
N TYR A 75 -6.04 -0.42 -11.35
CA TYR A 75 -7.44 -0.03 -11.42
C TYR A 75 -7.57 1.40 -11.92
N TYR A 76 -6.71 2.26 -11.40
CA TYR A 76 -6.63 3.66 -11.78
C TYR A 76 -5.18 4.15 -11.69
N ALA A 77 -4.78 5.04 -12.58
CA ALA A 77 -3.63 5.90 -12.36
C ALA A 77 -3.85 7.22 -13.10
N ASP A 78 -3.53 8.34 -12.46
CA ASP A 78 -3.56 9.65 -13.13
C ASP A 78 -2.63 9.70 -14.34
N ASP A 79 -1.49 8.99 -14.28
CA ASP A 79 -0.56 8.83 -15.39
C ASP A 79 0.19 7.50 -15.29
N TYR A 80 0.52 6.90 -16.44
CA TYR A 80 1.30 5.67 -16.52
C TYR A 80 2.69 5.77 -15.86
N VAL A 81 3.30 6.95 -15.81
CA VAL A 81 4.65 7.12 -15.24
C VAL A 81 4.68 6.79 -13.75
N LEU A 82 3.54 6.93 -13.06
CA LEU A 82 3.42 6.65 -11.62
C LEU A 82 3.39 5.15 -11.33
N THR A 83 3.07 4.31 -12.31
CA THR A 83 2.74 2.90 -12.03
C THR A 83 3.96 2.02 -11.80
N LEU A 84 5.05 2.25 -12.52
CA LEU A 84 6.21 1.35 -12.51
C LEU A 84 6.88 1.27 -11.12
N PRO A 85 7.18 2.38 -10.43
CA PRO A 85 7.74 2.32 -9.08
C PRO A 85 6.83 1.61 -8.08
N ILE A 86 5.52 1.77 -8.22
CA ILE A 86 4.53 1.11 -7.36
C ILE A 86 4.53 -0.40 -7.60
N ILE A 87 4.54 -0.85 -8.86
CA ILE A 87 4.60 -2.27 -9.23
C ILE A 87 5.86 -2.91 -8.62
N GLU A 88 7.01 -2.24 -8.71
CA GLU A 88 8.26 -2.76 -8.13
C GLU A 88 8.24 -2.79 -6.60
N ALA A 89 7.63 -1.80 -5.95
CA ALA A 89 7.44 -1.81 -4.51
C ALA A 89 6.48 -2.94 -4.05
N LEU A 90 5.40 -3.17 -4.80
CA LEU A 90 4.49 -4.29 -4.56
C LEU A 90 5.21 -5.62 -4.69
N LYS A 91 5.99 -5.87 -5.75
CA LYS A 91 6.78 -7.10 -5.90
C LYS A 91 7.72 -7.35 -4.71
N LYS A 92 8.35 -6.31 -4.17
CA LYS A 92 9.22 -6.40 -2.99
C LYS A 92 8.47 -6.72 -1.70
N SER A 93 7.16 -6.48 -1.65
CA SER A 93 6.30 -6.82 -0.50
C SER A 93 5.89 -8.29 -0.46
N ASN A 94 6.39 -9.12 -1.38
CA ASN A 94 6.18 -10.56 -1.32
C ASN A 94 6.51 -11.13 0.06
N HIS A 95 5.66 -12.07 0.49
CA HIS A 95 5.71 -12.73 1.80
C HIS A 95 5.43 -11.82 3.00
N LYS A 96 5.00 -10.56 2.80
CA LYS A 96 4.61 -9.65 3.88
C LYS A 96 3.11 -9.57 4.10
N TRP A 97 2.31 -10.00 3.13
CA TRP A 97 0.85 -9.96 3.20
C TRP A 97 0.29 -11.12 4.02
N VAL A 98 -0.78 -10.84 4.76
CA VAL A 98 -1.56 -11.83 5.50
C VAL A 98 -2.96 -11.83 4.91
N ILE A 99 -3.45 -13.00 4.50
CA ILE A 99 -4.80 -13.16 3.97
C ILE A 99 -5.73 -13.74 5.04
N PRO A 100 -7.06 -13.58 4.93
CA PRO A 100 -8.00 -14.19 5.85
C PRO A 100 -7.85 -15.71 5.94
N ASP A 101 -8.12 -16.27 7.13
CA ASP A 101 -8.11 -17.71 7.33
C ASP A 101 -9.10 -18.39 6.37
N HIS A 102 -8.72 -19.58 5.90
CA HIS A 102 -9.49 -20.41 4.95
C HIS A 102 -9.56 -19.88 3.49
N GLU A 103 -8.88 -18.79 3.16
CA GLU A 103 -8.72 -18.35 1.79
C GLU A 103 -7.40 -18.85 1.17
N LYS A 104 -7.43 -19.23 -0.12
CA LYS A 104 -6.20 -19.58 -0.88
C LYS A 104 -5.55 -18.38 -1.56
N LEU A 105 -6.40 -17.43 -1.93
CA LEU A 105 -6.06 -16.21 -2.64
C LEU A 105 -6.98 -15.12 -2.12
N HIS A 106 -6.42 -13.95 -1.82
CA HIS A 106 -7.20 -12.79 -1.42
C HIS A 106 -6.81 -11.57 -2.24
N ASP A 107 -7.81 -10.77 -2.59
CA ASP A 107 -7.62 -9.52 -3.32
C ASP A 107 -7.48 -8.35 -2.34
N PHE A 108 -6.50 -7.50 -2.62
CA PHE A 108 -6.26 -6.26 -1.88
C PHE A 108 -6.34 -5.09 -2.84
N ILE A 109 -6.85 -3.96 -2.36
CA ILE A 109 -6.86 -2.70 -3.08
C ILE A 109 -6.05 -1.69 -2.27
N ILE A 110 -5.02 -1.11 -2.88
CA ILE A 110 -4.16 -0.12 -2.23
C ILE A 110 -4.04 1.16 -3.09
N PRO A 111 -4.49 2.30 -2.54
CA PRO A 111 -4.22 3.60 -3.15
C PRO A 111 -2.81 4.09 -2.82
N PHE A 112 -2.19 4.76 -3.78
CA PHE A 112 -0.94 5.49 -3.64
C PHE A 112 -1.17 6.95 -4.04
N SER A 113 -0.72 7.88 -3.20
CA SER A 113 -0.69 9.31 -3.50
C SER A 113 0.77 9.74 -3.60
N ILE A 114 1.20 10.15 -4.79
CA ILE A 114 2.56 10.60 -5.07
C ILE A 114 2.54 12.12 -5.27
N SER A 115 3.33 12.84 -4.51
CA SER A 115 3.52 14.29 -4.65
C SER A 115 4.99 14.66 -4.54
N PHE A 116 5.36 15.87 -4.95
CA PHE A 116 6.66 16.44 -4.60
C PHE A 116 6.51 17.45 -3.47
N ASN A 117 7.57 17.60 -2.67
CA ASN A 117 7.68 18.69 -1.71
C ASN A 117 7.99 19.97 -2.50
N PRO A 118 7.12 20.99 -2.49
CA PRO A 118 7.43 22.26 -3.14
C PRO A 118 8.60 22.92 -2.40
N PRO A 119 9.62 23.44 -3.09
CA PRO A 119 10.70 24.18 -2.46
C PRO A 119 10.13 25.46 -1.83
N ALA A 120 10.81 25.97 -0.78
CA ALA A 120 10.36 27.13 -0.02
C ALA A 120 10.05 28.36 -0.90
N MET A 121 10.75 28.49 -2.04
CA MET A 121 10.41 29.40 -3.12
C MET A 121 10.18 28.60 -4.41
N ALA A 122 8.94 28.17 -4.65
CA ALA A 122 8.59 27.55 -5.91
C ALA A 122 8.73 28.55 -7.07
N SER A 123 9.68 28.29 -7.98
CA SER A 123 9.83 29.12 -9.17
C SER A 123 8.61 28.97 -10.09
N ASN A 124 8.31 30.02 -10.87
CA ASN A 124 7.27 29.97 -11.91
C ASN A 124 7.50 28.82 -12.91
N ALA A 125 8.77 28.42 -13.13
CA ALA A 125 9.12 27.28 -13.96
C ALA A 125 8.64 25.95 -13.36
N THR A 126 8.81 25.74 -12.05
CA THR A 126 8.32 24.54 -11.35
C THR A 126 6.80 24.43 -11.44
N ILE A 127 6.08 25.53 -11.22
CA ILE A 127 4.62 25.57 -11.33
C ILE A 127 4.18 25.24 -12.77
N LYS A 128 4.85 25.83 -13.76
CA LYS A 128 4.55 25.59 -15.19
C LYS A 128 4.75 24.13 -15.58
N GLU A 129 5.83 23.48 -15.14
CA GLU A 129 6.06 22.06 -15.44
C GLU A 129 5.06 21.15 -14.71
N ALA A 130 4.71 21.44 -13.46
CA ALA A 130 3.66 20.69 -12.76
C ALA A 130 2.29 20.81 -13.45
N TYR A 131 1.93 22.02 -13.91
CA TYR A 131 0.71 22.25 -14.68
C TYR A 131 0.74 21.54 -16.05
N LYS A 132 1.89 21.57 -16.72
CA LYS A 132 2.10 20.86 -17.98
C LYS A 132 1.92 19.36 -17.81
N PHE A 133 2.46 18.76 -16.74
CA PHE A 133 2.20 17.37 -16.43
C PHE A 133 0.71 17.11 -16.21
N TYR A 134 0.05 17.90 -15.36
CA TYR A 134 -1.37 17.75 -15.05
C TYR A 134 -2.25 17.79 -16.31
N SER A 135 -1.98 18.72 -17.23
CA SER A 135 -2.74 18.89 -18.47
C SER A 135 -2.43 17.83 -19.53
N GLN A 136 -1.28 17.18 -19.47
CA GLN A 136 -0.82 16.19 -20.46
C GLN A 136 -0.86 14.74 -19.94
N ARG A 137 -1.38 14.52 -18.72
CA ARG A 137 -1.44 13.21 -18.10
C ARG A 137 -2.26 12.23 -18.93
N LYS A 138 -1.82 10.98 -18.94
CA LYS A 138 -2.47 9.87 -19.66
C LYS A 138 -3.02 8.88 -18.66
N PRO A 139 -4.27 9.07 -18.21
CA PRO A 139 -4.82 8.23 -17.17
C PRO A 139 -5.02 6.79 -17.65
N ILE A 140 -4.78 5.86 -16.75
CA ILE A 140 -5.15 4.45 -16.92
C ILE A 140 -6.43 4.23 -16.14
N ILE A 141 -7.47 3.71 -16.80
CA ILE A 141 -8.75 3.38 -16.19
C ILE A 141 -9.09 1.94 -16.56
N SER A 142 -9.29 1.10 -15.54
CA SER A 142 -9.82 -0.25 -15.73
C SER A 142 -11.33 -0.24 -15.56
N TYR A 143 -12.04 -0.88 -16.49
CA TYR A 143 -13.50 -1.03 -16.48
C TYR A 143 -13.97 -2.34 -15.84
N ASN A 144 -13.05 -3.26 -15.53
CA ASN A 144 -13.35 -4.55 -14.91
C ASN A 144 -12.78 -4.57 -13.49
N GLN A 145 -13.42 -3.81 -12.60
CA GLN A 145 -13.05 -3.72 -11.19
C GLN A 145 -13.82 -4.77 -10.40
N VAL A 146 -13.11 -5.50 -9.53
CA VAL A 146 -13.73 -6.43 -8.58
C VAL A 146 -14.59 -5.64 -7.58
N PRO A 147 -15.80 -6.12 -7.24
CA PRO A 147 -16.61 -5.50 -6.19
C PRO A 147 -15.86 -5.42 -4.86
N LEU A 148 -16.06 -4.33 -4.11
CA LEU A 148 -15.31 -4.07 -2.88
C LEU A 148 -15.59 -5.10 -1.78
N GLU A 149 -16.73 -5.79 -1.82
CA GLU A 149 -17.07 -6.85 -0.86
C GLU A 149 -16.16 -8.10 -0.94
N TYR A 150 -15.40 -8.27 -2.02
CA TYR A 150 -14.47 -9.40 -2.22
C TYR A 150 -13.00 -9.02 -2.06
N ALA A 151 -12.69 -7.79 -1.66
CA ALA A 151 -11.32 -7.31 -1.53
C ALA A 151 -11.12 -6.48 -0.27
N THR A 152 -9.94 -6.59 0.35
CA THR A 152 -9.59 -5.70 1.45
C THR A 152 -9.08 -4.35 0.91
N LEU A 153 -9.79 -3.26 1.24
CA LEU A 153 -9.32 -1.90 0.98
C LEU A 153 -8.29 -1.47 2.04
N LEU A 154 -7.08 -1.18 1.57
CA LEU A 154 -5.95 -0.75 2.39
C LEU A 154 -5.88 0.78 2.48
N PRO A 155 -5.27 1.33 3.55
CA PRO A 155 -5.08 2.77 3.65
C PRO A 155 -4.13 3.29 2.57
N THR A 156 -4.33 4.54 2.16
CA THR A 156 -3.51 5.20 1.16
C THR A 156 -2.05 5.30 1.60
N VAL A 157 -1.13 4.88 0.75
CA VAL A 157 0.29 5.13 0.90
C VAL A 157 0.62 6.50 0.33
N VAL A 158 1.04 7.42 1.18
CA VAL A 158 1.50 8.75 0.77
C VAL A 158 3.01 8.72 0.58
N VAL A 159 3.47 9.11 -0.62
CA VAL A 159 4.88 9.26 -0.94
C VAL A 159 5.12 10.68 -1.43
N SER A 160 6.04 11.36 -0.77
CA SER A 160 6.52 12.67 -1.18
C SER A 160 8.00 12.59 -1.55
N TYR A 161 8.39 13.28 -2.62
CA TYR A 161 9.77 13.34 -3.07
C TYR A 161 10.27 14.77 -3.21
N ASP A 162 11.57 14.95 -3.02
CA ASP A 162 12.21 16.24 -3.22
C ASP A 162 12.56 16.45 -4.68
N ILE A 163 12.46 17.70 -5.11
CA ILE A 163 12.89 18.11 -6.43
C ILE A 163 14.25 18.80 -6.32
N PRO A 164 15.25 18.42 -7.14
CA PRO A 164 16.51 19.15 -7.19
C PRO A 164 16.25 20.58 -7.70
N GLU A 165 16.97 21.53 -7.10
CA GLU A 165 16.98 22.95 -7.51
C GLU A 165 17.61 23.15 -8.89
#